data_AF-A0A507WG99-F1
#
_entry.id   AF-A0A507WG99-F1
#
_cell.length_a   1.000
_cell.length_b   1.000
_cell.length_c   1.000
_cell.angle_alpha   90.00
_cell.angle_beta   90.00
_cell.angle_gamma   90.00
#
_symmetry.space_group_name_H-M   'P 1'
#
loop_
_entity.id
_entity.type
_entity.pdbx_description
1 polymer ?
#
loop_
_entity_poly.entity_id
_entity_poly.type
_entity_poly.pdbx_seq_one_letter_code
_entity_poly.pdbx_strand_id
1 'polypeptide(L)'
;MSEVSGKVVFRTQDSELASKIKNLSDDVTWEELHALLQIAEVDDLQEDDDEPTQYVDGLFIEEKIFHDDLIILRVFGEAWLDVLQDLLESEKLELWSKLWHECGTDYYFASSQSELLYEEVDLESDSHSKEDMDILEDAWRGMMPEQVQAIWQKTSVN
;
A
#
# COMPACT_ATOMS: atom_id res chain seq x y z
N MET A 1 -15.66 0.96 -14.18
CA MET A 1 -14.25 1.33 -13.96
C MET A 1 -13.82 0.37 -12.89
N SER A 2 -12.74 -0.36 -13.14
CA SER A 2 -12.33 -1.34 -12.16
C SER A 2 -11.76 -0.60 -10.95
N GLU A 3 -12.23 -1.00 -9.77
CA GLU A 3 -11.92 -0.31 -8.53
C GLU A 3 -11.08 -1.25 -7.66
N VAL A 4 -9.82 -0.86 -7.47
CA VAL A 4 -8.97 -1.39 -6.40
C VAL A 4 -9.35 -0.67 -5.12
N SER A 5 -9.48 -1.40 -4.02
CA SER A 5 -9.66 -0.78 -2.71
C SER A 5 -9.06 -1.62 -1.62
N GLY A 6 -8.70 -0.99 -0.51
CA GLY A 6 -8.21 -1.74 0.63
C GLY A 6 -7.54 -0.90 1.65
N LYS A 7 -6.67 -1.55 2.43
CA LYS A 7 -6.03 -0.96 3.58
C LYS A 7 -4.54 -0.98 3.41
N VAL A 8 -3.92 0.16 3.70
CA VAL A 8 -2.47 0.35 3.72
C VAL A 8 -2.04 0.77 5.11
N VAL A 9 -0.98 0.18 5.63
CA VAL A 9 -0.35 0.56 6.90
C VAL A 9 1.10 0.92 6.65
N PHE A 10 1.48 2.12 7.05
CA PHE A 10 2.84 2.60 7.05
C PHE A 10 3.38 2.69 8.46
N ARG A 11 4.67 2.39 8.61
CA ARG A 11 5.48 2.73 9.78
C ARG A 11 6.77 3.39 9.31
N THR A 12 7.14 4.50 9.92
CA THR A 12 8.43 5.15 9.63
C THR A 12 8.94 5.89 10.85
N GLN A 13 10.26 5.91 11.03
CA GLN A 13 10.93 6.73 12.04
C GLN A 13 11.32 8.11 11.48
N ASP A 14 11.20 8.32 10.17
CA ASP A 14 11.46 9.59 9.52
C ASP A 14 10.26 10.53 9.74
N SER A 15 10.50 11.61 10.48
CA SER A 15 9.45 12.58 10.82
C SER A 15 8.94 13.37 9.62
N GLU A 16 9.77 13.59 8.61
CA GLU A 16 9.39 14.30 7.40
C GLU A 16 8.49 13.40 6.55
N LEU A 17 8.88 12.14 6.37
CA LEU A 17 8.07 11.14 5.67
C LEU A 17 6.73 10.90 6.36
N ALA A 18 6.74 10.72 7.69
CA ALA A 18 5.52 10.58 8.47
C ALA A 18 4.59 11.78 8.32
N SER A 19 5.16 13.00 8.32
CA SER A 19 4.38 14.23 8.11
C SER A 19 3.81 14.29 6.69
N LYS A 20 4.58 13.88 5.68
CA LYS A 20 4.12 13.87 4.29
C LYS A 20 2.93 12.95 4.09
N ILE A 21 3.00 11.71 4.56
CA ILE A 21 1.91 10.72 4.45
C ILE A 21 0.65 11.22 5.19
N LYS A 22 0.81 11.77 6.40
CA LYS A 22 -0.31 12.32 7.20
C LYS A 22 -1.05 13.47 6.53
N ASN A 23 -0.34 14.25 5.72
CA ASN A 23 -0.85 15.45 5.08
C ASN A 23 -1.19 15.26 3.59
N LEU A 24 -1.12 14.04 3.06
CA LEU A 24 -1.70 13.76 1.74
C LEU A 24 -3.15 14.23 1.74
N SER A 25 -3.60 14.80 0.63
CA SER A 25 -5.01 15.11 0.41
C SER A 25 -5.88 13.84 0.33
N ASP A 26 -7.20 13.98 0.30
CA ASP A 26 -8.09 12.81 0.13
C ASP A 26 -8.20 12.37 -1.35
N ASP A 27 -7.87 13.28 -2.27
CA ASP A 27 -7.73 13.07 -3.71
C ASP A 27 -6.28 13.37 -4.08
N VAL A 28 -5.42 12.35 -3.95
CA VAL A 28 -3.96 12.51 -3.90
C VAL A 28 -3.42 12.89 -5.26
N THR A 29 -2.77 14.04 -5.31
CA THR A 29 -2.19 14.56 -6.55
C THR A 29 -0.84 13.91 -6.86
N TRP A 30 -0.44 13.93 -8.14
CA TRP A 30 0.90 13.48 -8.54
C TRP A 30 2.01 14.27 -7.86
N GLU A 31 1.83 15.59 -7.66
CA GLU A 31 2.80 16.42 -6.93
C GLU A 31 2.97 15.95 -5.47
N GLU A 32 1.89 15.48 -4.85
CA GLU A 32 1.94 14.91 -3.51
C GLU A 32 2.64 13.56 -3.47
N LEU A 33 2.39 12.69 -4.45
CA LEU A 33 3.05 11.39 -4.61
C LEU A 33 4.53 11.52 -4.94
N HIS A 34 4.88 12.33 -5.93
CA HIS A 34 6.27 12.56 -6.32
C HIS A 34 7.10 13.05 -5.12
N ALA A 35 6.57 14.02 -4.37
CA ALA A 35 7.22 14.47 -3.15
C ALA A 35 7.27 13.39 -2.06
N LEU A 36 6.30 12.47 -2.00
CA LEU A 36 6.35 11.32 -1.09
C LEU A 36 7.47 10.35 -1.48
N LEU A 37 7.54 9.95 -2.76
CA LEU A 37 8.56 9.04 -3.31
C LEU A 37 9.97 9.62 -3.14
N GLN A 38 10.14 10.91 -3.41
CA GLN A 38 11.41 11.62 -3.19
C GLN A 38 11.86 11.57 -1.73
N ILE A 39 10.98 11.82 -0.77
CA ILE A 39 11.33 11.76 0.66
C ILE A 39 11.63 10.31 1.07
N ALA A 40 10.90 9.35 0.50
CA ALA A 40 11.09 7.93 0.69
C ALA A 40 12.38 7.39 0.03
N GLU A 41 13.11 8.21 -0.73
CA GLU A 41 14.33 7.82 -1.47
C GLU A 41 14.11 6.64 -2.43
N VAL A 42 12.93 6.59 -3.05
CA VAL A 42 12.64 5.65 -4.14
C VAL A 42 12.83 6.36 -5.46
N ASP A 43 13.43 5.68 -6.44
CA ASP A 43 13.55 6.21 -7.79
C ASP A 43 12.15 6.49 -8.33
N ASP A 44 11.92 7.73 -8.75
CA ASP A 44 10.60 8.19 -9.17
C ASP A 44 10.13 7.44 -10.42
N LEU A 45 8.83 7.18 -10.50
CA LEU A 45 8.16 6.55 -11.63
C LEU A 45 8.48 7.30 -12.93
N GLN A 46 9.51 6.85 -13.64
CA GLN A 46 9.89 7.25 -15.00
C GLN A 46 10.00 8.78 -15.21
N GLU A 47 11.16 9.36 -14.87
CA GLU A 47 11.57 10.71 -15.33
C GLU A 47 11.77 10.83 -16.87
N ASP A 48 11.51 9.77 -17.66
CA ASP A 48 11.82 9.71 -19.10
C ASP A 48 10.63 9.97 -20.05
N ASP A 49 9.42 10.21 -19.55
CA ASP A 49 8.29 10.66 -20.39
C ASP A 49 8.05 12.17 -20.23
N ASP A 50 8.43 12.93 -21.27
CA ASP A 50 8.23 14.37 -21.48
C ASP A 50 6.74 14.83 -21.48
N GLU A 51 5.81 14.03 -20.96
CA GLU A 51 4.40 14.38 -20.81
C GLU A 51 4.02 14.40 -19.32
N PRO A 52 3.54 15.53 -18.77
CA PRO A 52 2.91 15.50 -17.46
C PRO A 52 1.71 14.57 -17.59
N THR A 53 1.81 13.37 -17.02
CA THR A 53 0.73 12.38 -16.97
C THR A 53 -0.48 13.06 -16.35
N GLN A 54 -1.35 13.54 -17.23
CA GLN A 54 -2.52 14.32 -16.89
C GLN A 54 -3.55 13.38 -16.28
N TYR A 55 -3.80 13.57 -14.99
CA TYR A 55 -4.87 12.96 -14.19
C TYR A 55 -4.81 11.44 -14.13
N VAL A 56 -4.22 10.93 -13.05
CA VAL A 56 -4.52 9.57 -12.62
C VAL A 56 -5.82 9.62 -11.83
N ASP A 57 -6.92 9.40 -12.55
CA ASP A 57 -8.19 9.03 -11.94
C ASP A 57 -7.91 7.79 -11.06
N GLY A 58 -8.12 7.86 -9.73
CA GLY A 58 -7.98 6.68 -8.87
C GLY A 58 -6.87 6.68 -7.81
N LEU A 59 -6.54 7.81 -7.17
CA LEU A 59 -5.75 7.83 -5.93
C LEU A 59 -6.54 8.49 -4.80
N PHE A 60 -7.54 7.79 -4.31
CA PHE A 60 -8.40 8.31 -3.26
C PHE A 60 -8.04 7.72 -1.90
N ILE A 61 -8.08 8.55 -0.85
CA ILE A 61 -8.01 8.11 0.54
C ILE A 61 -9.38 8.37 1.17
N GLU A 62 -10.11 7.30 1.47
CA GLU A 62 -11.40 7.36 2.13
C GLU A 62 -11.25 7.66 3.63
N GLU A 63 -10.21 7.10 4.26
CA GLU A 63 -10.01 7.22 5.71
C GLU A 63 -8.53 7.28 6.08
N LYS A 64 -8.21 8.11 7.07
CA LYS A 64 -6.88 8.24 7.68
C LYS A 64 -6.97 7.98 9.18
N ILE A 65 -6.30 6.96 9.66
CA ILE A 65 -6.22 6.60 11.08
C ILE A 65 -4.76 6.67 11.52
N PHE A 66 -4.52 7.33 12.66
CA PHE A 66 -3.19 7.46 13.24
C PHE A 66 -3.18 6.81 14.62
N HIS A 67 -2.26 5.87 14.83
CA HIS A 67 -2.10 5.15 16.09
C HIS A 67 -0.62 5.01 16.42
N ASP A 68 -0.17 5.70 17.47
CA ASP A 68 1.25 5.77 17.86
C ASP A 68 2.17 6.18 16.67
N ASP A 69 3.01 5.27 16.20
CA ASP A 69 3.93 5.43 15.06
C ASP A 69 3.37 4.88 13.74
N LEU A 70 2.13 4.39 13.74
CA LEU A 70 1.47 3.80 12.58
C LEU A 70 0.53 4.80 11.90
N ILE A 71 0.59 4.80 10.57
CA ILE A 71 -0.29 5.57 9.70
C ILE A 71 -1.08 4.58 8.85
N ILE A 72 -2.40 4.61 8.97
CA ILE A 72 -3.30 3.65 8.33
C ILE A 72 -4.18 4.42 7.36
N LEU A 73 -4.16 4.01 6.10
CA LEU A 73 -4.98 4.59 5.04
C LEU A 73 -5.96 3.54 4.53
N ARG A 74 -7.21 3.96 4.31
CA ARG A 74 -8.17 3.23 3.49
C ARG A 74 -8.21 3.87 2.12
N VAL A 75 -7.84 3.11 1.10
CA VAL A 75 -7.52 3.65 -0.22
C VAL A 75 -8.42 3.08 -1.31
N PHE A 76 -8.62 3.85 -2.37
CA PHE A 76 -9.36 3.46 -3.57
C PHE A 76 -8.64 3.93 -4.83
N GLY A 77 -8.69 3.07 -5.85
CA GLY A 77 -8.23 3.27 -7.22
C GLY A 77 -6.90 2.57 -7.55
N GLU A 78 -6.75 2.24 -8.84
CA GLU A 78 -5.73 1.30 -9.35
C GLU A 78 -4.30 1.78 -9.15
N ALA A 79 -4.08 3.08 -9.22
CA ALA A 79 -2.74 3.66 -9.14
C ALA A 79 -2.07 3.50 -7.76
N TRP A 80 -2.84 3.10 -6.74
CA TRP A 80 -2.24 2.65 -5.48
C TRP A 80 -1.39 1.40 -5.65
N LEU A 81 -1.63 0.55 -6.65
CA LEU A 81 -0.80 -0.64 -6.89
C LEU A 81 0.63 -0.24 -7.24
N ASP A 82 0.79 0.67 -8.21
CA ASP A 82 2.10 1.16 -8.65
C ASP A 82 2.83 1.87 -7.50
N VAL A 83 2.12 2.80 -6.83
CA VAL A 83 2.67 3.56 -5.70
C VAL A 83 3.14 2.66 -4.56
N LEU A 84 2.37 1.61 -4.23
CA LEU A 84 2.75 0.68 -3.17
C LEU A 84 3.93 -0.19 -3.59
N GLN A 85 4.01 -0.57 -4.86
CA GLN A 85 5.14 -1.34 -5.40
C GLN A 85 6.44 -0.54 -5.30
N ASP A 86 6.42 0.75 -5.63
CA ASP A 86 7.60 1.62 -5.47
C ASP A 86 7.95 1.81 -3.99
N LEU A 87 6.96 2.11 -3.16
CA LEU A 87 7.18 2.34 -1.73
C LEU A 87 7.69 1.09 -1.00
N LEU A 88 7.47 -0.13 -1.52
CA LEU A 88 8.09 -1.35 -0.99
C LEU A 88 9.62 -1.28 -1.02
N GLU A 89 10.22 -0.58 -1.99
CA GLU A 89 11.67 -0.49 -2.15
C GLU A 89 12.32 0.52 -1.18
N SER A 90 11.53 1.35 -0.51
CA SER A 90 12.05 2.35 0.42
C SER A 90 12.61 1.71 1.69
N GLU A 91 13.87 2.02 2.02
CA GLU A 91 14.49 1.63 3.29
C GLU A 91 14.02 2.52 4.48
N LYS A 92 13.30 3.61 4.20
CA LYS A 92 12.86 4.59 5.22
C LYS A 92 11.50 4.28 5.82
N LEU A 93 10.74 3.38 5.21
CA LEU A 93 9.42 3.01 5.66
C LEU A 93 9.24 1.50 5.63
N GLU A 94 8.35 1.05 6.48
CA GLU A 94 7.77 -0.28 6.37
C GLU A 94 6.31 -0.15 5.97
N LEU A 95 5.85 -1.12 5.19
CA LEU A 95 4.58 -1.08 4.50
C LEU A 95 3.90 -2.43 4.66
N TRP A 96 2.59 -2.43 4.96
CA TRP A 96 1.77 -3.63 4.87
C TRP A 96 0.42 -3.25 4.26
N SER A 97 0.04 -3.94 3.19
CA SER A 97 -1.22 -3.68 2.49
C SER A 97 -1.87 -4.97 2.02
N LYS A 98 -3.21 -4.96 2.03
CA LYS A 98 -4.04 -5.92 1.28
C LYS A 98 -5.05 -5.09 0.50
N LEU A 99 -4.95 -5.13 -0.81
CA LEU A 99 -5.88 -4.48 -1.73
C LEU A 99 -6.69 -5.55 -2.46
N TRP A 100 -7.96 -5.27 -2.68
CA TRP A 100 -8.88 -6.11 -3.44
C TRP A 100 -9.34 -5.35 -4.68
N HIS A 101 -9.35 -6.05 -5.80
CA HIS A 101 -9.83 -5.56 -7.09
C HIS A 101 -11.15 -6.23 -7.45
N GLU A 102 -12.09 -5.48 -8.02
CA GLU A 102 -13.48 -5.94 -8.25
C GLU A 102 -13.61 -7.20 -9.11
N CYS A 103 -12.63 -7.49 -9.97
CA CYS A 103 -12.57 -8.72 -10.76
C CYS A 103 -12.13 -9.97 -9.97
N GLY A 104 -12.04 -9.90 -8.64
CA GLY A 104 -11.67 -11.04 -7.80
C GLY A 104 -10.16 -11.25 -7.71
N THR A 105 -9.38 -10.18 -7.65
CA THR A 105 -7.92 -10.27 -7.44
C THR A 105 -7.55 -9.64 -6.10
N ASP A 106 -6.82 -10.39 -5.27
CA ASP A 106 -6.21 -9.87 -4.04
C ASP A 106 -4.73 -9.55 -4.29
N TYR A 107 -4.28 -8.39 -3.81
CA TYR A 107 -2.88 -7.95 -3.84
C TYR A 107 -2.35 -7.82 -2.42
N TYR A 108 -1.24 -8.48 -2.13
CA TYR A 108 -0.58 -8.47 -0.83
C TYR A 108 0.75 -7.75 -0.95
N PHE A 109 0.98 -6.75 -0.10
CA PHE A 109 2.24 -6.02 -0.01
C PHE A 109 2.75 -6.10 1.43
N ALA A 110 4.02 -6.42 1.62
CA ALA A 110 4.70 -6.28 2.90
C ALA A 110 6.18 -5.92 2.71
N SER A 111 6.64 -4.93 3.45
CA SER A 111 8.05 -4.58 3.62
C SER A 111 8.37 -4.48 5.11
N SER A 112 9.31 -5.28 5.59
CA SER A 112 9.88 -5.14 6.93
C SER A 112 11.37 -5.43 6.92
N GLN A 113 12.17 -4.40 7.23
CA GLN A 113 13.63 -4.34 7.43
C GLN A 113 14.54 -5.02 6.38
N SER A 114 14.31 -6.29 6.04
CA SER A 114 15.10 -7.08 5.09
C SER A 114 14.27 -8.00 4.19
N GLU A 115 12.95 -8.06 4.39
CA GLU A 115 12.06 -8.93 3.62
C GLU A 115 10.99 -8.10 2.93
N LEU A 116 10.79 -8.40 1.64
CA LEU A 116 9.78 -7.81 0.78
C LEU A 116 8.87 -8.94 0.27
N LEU A 117 7.58 -8.68 0.24
CA LEU A 117 6.57 -9.55 -0.35
C LEU A 117 5.64 -8.69 -1.20
N TYR A 118 5.48 -9.11 -2.45
CA TYR A 118 4.43 -8.65 -3.36
C TYR A 118 3.85 -9.88 -4.04
N GLU A 119 2.56 -10.13 -3.84
CA GLU A 119 1.86 -11.27 -4.43
C GLU A 119 0.48 -10.85 -4.94
N GLU A 120 0.18 -11.24 -6.18
CA GLU A 120 -1.10 -11.05 -6.85
C GLU A 120 -1.81 -12.41 -6.95
N VAL A 121 -3.04 -12.47 -6.43
CA VAL A 121 -3.83 -13.69 -6.36
C VAL A 121 -5.15 -13.48 -7.09
N ASP A 122 -5.23 -14.00 -8.31
CA ASP A 122 -6.49 -14.18 -9.03
C ASP A 122 -7.31 -15.29 -8.37
N LEU A 123 -8.47 -14.92 -7.81
CA LEU A 123 -9.42 -15.80 -7.12
C LEU A 123 -10.43 -16.44 -8.08
N GLU A 124 -10.56 -15.94 -9.30
CA GLU A 124 -11.46 -16.46 -10.33
C GLU A 124 -10.79 -17.58 -11.15
N SER A 125 -9.46 -17.62 -11.13
CA SER A 125 -8.66 -18.69 -11.71
C SER A 125 -8.46 -19.85 -10.73
N ASP A 126 -8.55 -21.09 -11.22
CA ASP A 126 -8.22 -22.32 -10.47
C ASP A 126 -6.71 -22.45 -10.15
N SER A 127 -5.92 -21.38 -10.35
CA SER A 127 -4.47 -21.38 -10.18
C SER A 127 -3.99 -21.42 -8.73
N HIS A 128 -4.83 -20.99 -7.78
CA HIS A 128 -4.49 -20.98 -6.36
C HIS A 128 -5.40 -21.92 -5.59
N SER A 129 -4.83 -22.92 -4.92
CA SER A 129 -5.61 -23.72 -3.99
C SER A 129 -5.88 -22.91 -2.72
N LYS A 130 -6.95 -23.26 -2.00
CA LYS A 130 -7.23 -22.65 -0.69
C LYS A 130 -6.06 -22.80 0.29
N GLU A 131 -5.34 -23.91 0.23
CA GLU A 131 -4.18 -24.16 1.09
C GLU A 131 -3.03 -23.19 0.76
N ASP A 132 -2.78 -22.92 -0.52
CA ASP A 132 -1.76 -21.96 -0.95
C ASP A 132 -2.11 -20.53 -0.50
N MET A 133 -3.38 -20.16 -0.58
CA MET A 133 -3.86 -18.88 -0.08
C MET A 133 -3.70 -18.74 1.44
N ASP A 134 -4.06 -19.78 2.21
CA ASP A 134 -3.92 -19.78 3.66
C ASP A 134 -2.42 -19.65 4.05
N ILE A 135 -1.52 -20.33 3.32
CA ILE A 135 -0.07 -20.22 3.52
C ILE A 135 0.43 -18.80 3.19
N LEU A 136 -0.03 -18.20 2.10
CA LEU A 136 0.34 -16.84 1.71
C LEU A 136 -0.14 -15.82 2.75
N GLU A 137 -1.40 -15.90 3.18
CA GLU A 137 -1.94 -15.00 4.20
C GLU A 137 -1.17 -15.14 5.53
N ASP A 138 -0.83 -16.36 5.92
CA ASP A 138 -0.04 -16.60 7.14
C ASP A 138 1.39 -16.06 7.01
N ALA A 139 2.04 -16.23 5.85
CA ALA A 139 3.37 -15.67 5.58
C ALA A 139 3.35 -14.14 5.62
N TRP A 140 2.41 -13.51 4.90
CA TRP A 140 2.24 -12.07 4.86
C TRP A 140 1.92 -11.47 6.24
N ARG A 141 1.02 -12.11 7.02
CA ARG A 141 0.75 -11.71 8.41
C ARG A 141 1.97 -11.93 9.31
N GLY A 142 2.76 -12.97 9.07
CA GLY A 142 4.00 -13.25 9.78
C GLY A 142 5.03 -12.14 9.67
N MET A 143 5.03 -11.40 8.55
CA MET A 143 5.89 -10.22 8.34
C MET A 143 5.42 -8.98 9.11
N MET A 144 4.19 -8.97 9.64
CA MET A 144 3.67 -7.85 10.41
C MET A 144 4.11 -7.95 11.88
N PRO A 145 4.65 -6.87 12.47
CA PRO A 145 4.83 -6.76 13.91
C PRO A 145 3.50 -6.93 14.66
N GLU A 146 3.54 -7.44 15.90
CA GLU A 146 2.34 -7.68 16.73
C GLU A 146 1.41 -6.46 16.83
N GLN A 147 1.97 -5.26 16.90
CA GLN A 147 1.20 -4.00 16.97
C GLN A 147 0.38 -3.76 15.69
N VAL A 148 0.99 -4.03 14.52
CA VAL A 148 0.33 -3.91 13.21
C VAL A 148 -0.77 -4.96 13.10
N GLN A 149 -0.51 -6.21 13.48
CA GLN A 149 -1.51 -7.28 13.48
C GLN A 149 -2.72 -6.95 14.37
N ALA A 150 -2.47 -6.43 15.58
CA ALA A 150 -3.52 -6.07 16.53
C ALA A 150 -4.45 -4.97 15.98
N ILE A 151 -3.90 -4.02 15.23
CA ILE A 151 -4.70 -2.97 14.59
C ILE A 151 -5.39 -3.52 13.35
N TRP A 152 -4.70 -4.35 12.55
CA TRP A 152 -5.26 -5.03 11.39
C TRP A 152 -6.57 -5.73 11.73
N GLN A 153 -6.55 -6.59 12.75
CA GLN A 153 -7.73 -7.32 13.21
C GLN A 153 -8.87 -6.42 13.71
N LYS A 154 -8.55 -5.28 14.34
CA LYS A 154 -9.56 -4.34 14.86
C LYS A 154 -10.24 -3.54 13.75
N THR A 155 -9.51 -3.20 12.70
CA THR A 155 -10.01 -2.43 11.56
C THR A 155 -10.66 -3.28 10.47
N SER A 156 -10.42 -4.61 10.46
CA SER A 156 -11.06 -5.54 9.52
C SER A 156 -12.52 -5.86 9.83
N VAL A 157 -13.12 -5.19 10.83
CA VAL A 157 -14.54 -5.32 11.17
C VAL A 157 -15.29 -4.11 10.63
N ASN A 158 -15.70 -4.18 9.36
CA ASN A 158 -16.80 -3.39 8.80
C ASN A 158 -17.36 -4.08 7.56
#